data_AF-A0A9E0PIP7-F1
#
_entry.id   AF-A0A9E0PIP7-F1
#
_cell.length_a   1.000
_cell.length_b   1.000
_cell.length_c   1.000
_cell.angle_alpha   90.00
_cell.angle_beta   90.00
_cell.angle_gamma   90.00
#
_symmetry.space_group_name_H-M   'P 1'
#
loop_
_entity.id
_entity.type
_entity.pdbx_description
1 polymer ?
#
loop_
_entity_poly.entity_id
_entity_poly.type
_entity_poly.pdbx_seq_one_letter_code
_entity_poly.pdbx_strand_id
1 'polypeptide(L)'
;MTKQFFSKKQKKKSAPKKHFRKSTGRPPKKAFDQKTSISDTALAYVVKRNGDLYLTSTNKKNRFEFELPNTPENLALVNHLVVLDFSTNKPIPDIKEKVHQLGALKDFYRIAVEQFELPHQFNPPLLKEAEQLPALDEKAAYRKDYTALPFVTIDGE
;
A
#
# COMPACT_ATOMS: atom_id res chain seq x y z
N MET A 1 -73.22 42.67 36.04
CA MET A 1 -73.04 41.20 36.12
C MET A 1 -71.80 40.84 35.32
N THR A 2 -70.63 40.82 35.97
CA THR A 2 -69.85 39.63 36.37
C THR A 2 -69.14 38.89 35.23
N LYS A 3 -67.81 38.93 35.34
CA LYS A 3 -66.74 38.34 34.53
C LYS A 3 -66.98 36.86 34.20
N GLN A 4 -66.38 36.38 33.11
CA GLN A 4 -65.42 35.27 33.18
C GLN A 4 -64.56 35.16 31.91
N PHE A 5 -63.26 35.44 32.10
CA PHE A 5 -62.18 35.13 31.17
C PHE A 5 -61.89 33.63 31.25
N PHE A 6 -61.96 32.91 30.13
CA PHE A 6 -61.38 31.58 30.02
C PHE A 6 -60.09 31.62 29.20
N SER A 7 -58.99 31.62 29.95
CA SER A 7 -57.63 31.34 29.49
C SER A 7 -57.56 29.93 28.88
N LYS A 8 -57.33 29.85 27.56
CA LYS A 8 -57.01 28.59 26.88
C LYS A 8 -55.52 28.29 27.06
N LYS A 9 -55.26 27.29 27.90
CA LYS A 9 -53.96 26.63 28.10
C LYS A 9 -53.28 26.34 26.76
N GLN A 10 -52.09 26.91 26.57
CA GLN A 10 -51.15 26.52 25.53
C GLN A 10 -50.71 25.06 25.77
N LYS A 11 -51.10 24.14 24.89
CA LYS A 11 -50.50 22.80 24.82
C LYS A 11 -49.12 22.93 24.18
N LYS A 12 -48.08 22.86 25.00
CA LYS A 12 -46.69 22.61 24.55
C LYS A 12 -46.69 21.28 23.76
N LYS A 13 -46.59 21.35 22.43
CA LYS A 13 -46.28 20.18 21.59
C LYS A 13 -44.81 19.87 21.80
N SER A 14 -44.55 18.75 22.46
CA SER A 14 -43.23 18.19 22.69
C SER A 14 -42.53 17.90 21.36
N ALA A 15 -41.25 18.23 21.28
CA ALA A 15 -40.36 17.92 20.17
C ALA A 15 -40.34 16.40 19.90
N PRO A 16 -40.19 15.97 18.63
CA PRO A 16 -40.11 14.57 18.28
C PRO A 16 -38.90 13.93 18.99
N LYS A 17 -39.16 12.86 19.74
CA LYS A 17 -38.12 12.04 20.38
C LYS A 17 -37.16 11.56 19.29
N LYS A 18 -35.91 12.04 19.31
CA LYS A 18 -34.81 11.41 18.58
C LYS A 18 -34.74 9.96 19.03
N HIS A 19 -35.08 9.03 18.15
CA HIS A 19 -34.76 7.62 18.35
C HIS A 19 -33.23 7.50 18.31
N PHE A 20 -32.62 7.60 19.49
CA PHE A 20 -31.25 7.19 19.72
C PHE A 20 -31.26 5.66 19.53
N ARG A 21 -30.94 5.20 18.32
CA ARG A 21 -30.64 3.78 18.10
C ARG A 21 -29.47 3.47 19.02
N LYS A 22 -29.74 2.71 20.09
CA LYS A 22 -28.69 2.04 20.86
C LYS A 22 -27.85 1.29 19.83
N SER A 23 -26.62 1.75 19.59
CA SER A 23 -25.64 0.95 18.87
C SER A 23 -25.57 -0.36 19.63
N THR A 24 -25.93 -1.45 18.96
CA THR A 24 -25.74 -2.79 19.49
C THR A 24 -24.25 -2.92 19.74
N GLY A 25 -23.87 -2.79 21.01
CA GLY A 25 -22.50 -2.94 21.48
C GLY A 25 -21.97 -4.30 21.06
N ARG A 26 -21.26 -4.33 19.93
CA ARG A 26 -20.06 -5.14 19.83
C ARG A 26 -18.92 -4.20 20.21
N PRO A 27 -18.16 -4.51 21.27
CA PRO A 27 -16.89 -3.83 21.46
C PRO A 27 -16.07 -4.00 20.16
N PRO A 28 -15.28 -3.00 19.75
CA PRO A 28 -14.33 -3.20 18.66
C PRO A 28 -13.54 -4.47 18.99
N LYS A 29 -13.59 -5.45 18.08
CA LYS A 29 -12.81 -6.68 18.19
C LYS A 29 -11.36 -6.24 18.35
N LYS A 30 -10.83 -6.48 19.55
CA LYS A 30 -9.43 -6.46 20.00
C LYS A 30 -8.50 -5.61 19.14
N ALA A 31 -7.97 -4.57 19.78
CA ALA A 31 -6.69 -3.96 19.39
C ALA A 31 -5.76 -5.06 18.89
N PHE A 32 -5.25 -4.82 17.69
CA PHE A 32 -4.43 -5.73 16.91
C PHE A 32 -3.10 -5.92 17.66
N ASP A 33 -3.08 -6.82 18.64
CA ASP A 33 -1.84 -7.35 19.22
C ASP A 33 -1.21 -8.27 18.18
N GLN A 34 -0.58 -7.67 17.18
CA GLN A 34 0.42 -8.34 16.39
C GLN A 34 1.75 -7.66 16.66
N LYS A 35 2.50 -8.21 17.62
CA LYS A 35 3.96 -8.24 17.52
C LYS A 35 4.37 -9.20 16.40
N THR A 36 3.87 -8.95 15.20
CA THR A 36 4.62 -9.27 13.99
C THR A 36 5.55 -8.08 13.82
N SER A 37 6.83 -8.32 13.60
CA SER A 37 7.71 -7.33 12.99
C SER A 37 7.12 -7.02 11.61
N ILE A 38 6.13 -6.14 11.58
CA ILE A 38 5.67 -5.49 10.37
C ILE A 38 6.92 -4.76 9.92
N SER A 39 7.47 -5.14 8.77
CA SER A 39 8.35 -4.23 8.05
C SER A 39 7.67 -2.87 8.09
N ASP A 40 8.36 -1.82 8.51
CA ASP A 40 7.74 -0.48 8.65
C ASP A 40 7.10 -0.01 7.33
N THR A 41 7.39 -0.71 6.23
CA THR A 41 6.83 -0.57 4.89
C THR A 41 5.80 -1.66 4.54
N ALA A 42 4.72 -1.28 3.85
CA ALA A 42 3.83 -2.23 3.17
C ALA A 42 3.34 -1.71 1.81
N LEU A 43 2.91 -2.62 0.94
CA LEU A 43 2.32 -2.26 -0.35
C LEU A 43 0.79 -2.27 -0.29
N ALA A 44 0.17 -1.28 -0.93
CA ALA A 44 -1.28 -1.16 -1.03
C ALA A 44 -1.74 -0.61 -2.37
N TYR A 45 -2.99 -0.91 -2.72
CA TYR A 45 -3.71 -0.30 -3.83
C TYR A 45 -4.60 0.82 -3.34
N VAL A 46 -4.63 1.94 -4.06
CA VAL A 46 -5.65 2.97 -3.85
C VAL A 46 -6.86 2.65 -4.73
N VAL A 47 -8.01 2.38 -4.11
CA VAL A 47 -9.26 2.04 -4.81
C VAL A 47 -10.37 3.03 -4.48
N LYS A 48 -11.23 3.31 -5.45
CA LYS A 48 -12.43 4.14 -5.23
C LYS A 48 -13.66 3.24 -5.12
N ARG A 49 -14.40 3.31 -4.01
CA ARG A 49 -15.67 2.57 -3.81
C ARG A 49 -16.73 3.52 -3.27
N ASN A 50 -17.91 3.53 -3.89
CA ASN A 50 -19.06 4.35 -3.47
C ASN A 50 -18.79 5.86 -3.31
N GLY A 51 -17.75 6.39 -3.99
CA GLY A 51 -17.37 7.80 -3.90
C GLY A 51 -16.18 8.07 -2.98
N ASP A 52 -15.82 7.11 -2.13
CA ASP A 52 -14.73 7.23 -1.16
C ASP A 52 -13.48 6.48 -1.63
N LEU A 53 -12.32 6.90 -1.12
CA LEU A 53 -11.02 6.33 -1.43
C LEU A 53 -10.54 5.40 -0.31
N TYR A 54 -9.92 4.30 -0.69
CA TYR A 54 -9.39 3.31 0.25
C TYR A 54 -8.00 2.88 -0.15
N LEU A 55 -7.11 2.73 0.84
CA LEU A 55 -5.87 1.95 0.74
C LEU A 55 -6.16 0.51 1.11
N THR A 56 -6.06 -0.41 0.15
CA THR A 56 -6.24 -1.85 0.38
C THR A 56 -4.91 -2.57 0.26
N SER A 57 -4.54 -3.36 1.27
CA SER A 57 -3.30 -4.16 1.24
C SER A 57 -3.18 -5.08 0.03
N THR A 58 -1.98 -5.22 -0.53
CA THR A 58 -1.67 -6.24 -1.55
C THR A 58 -1.42 -7.62 -0.93
N ASN A 59 -1.03 -7.68 0.35
CA ASN A 59 -0.65 -8.90 1.02
C ASN A 59 -1.88 -9.63 1.60
N LYS A 60 -2.19 -10.81 1.06
CA LYS A 60 -3.33 -11.62 1.53
C LYS A 60 -3.22 -12.07 3.00
N LYS A 61 -2.00 -12.17 3.55
CA LYS A 61 -1.75 -12.58 4.94
C LYS A 61 -1.94 -11.43 5.92
N ASN A 62 -1.60 -10.19 5.52
CA ASN A 62 -1.76 -8.99 6.34
C ASN A 62 -2.76 -8.04 5.67
N ARG A 63 -4.05 -8.26 5.92
CA ARG A 63 -5.12 -7.46 5.32
C ARG A 63 -5.41 -6.24 6.18
N PHE A 64 -5.22 -5.07 5.59
CA PHE A 64 -5.68 -3.80 6.12
C PHE A 64 -6.45 -3.04 5.04
N GLU A 65 -7.34 -2.16 5.50
CA GLU A 65 -8.03 -1.19 4.66
C GLU A 65 -8.14 0.13 5.42
N PHE A 66 -7.64 1.22 4.84
CA PHE A 66 -7.73 2.56 5.41
C PHE A 66 -8.53 3.46 4.47
N GLU A 67 -9.48 4.21 5.00
CA GLU A 67 -10.15 5.26 4.25
C GLU A 67 -9.20 6.44 4.06
N LEU A 68 -9.08 6.92 2.81
CA LEU A 68 -8.29 8.08 2.45
C LEU A 68 -9.19 9.30 2.27
N PRO A 69 -8.73 10.49 2.70
CA PRO A 69 -9.39 11.74 2.36
C PRO A 69 -9.52 11.92 0.84
N ASN A 70 -10.68 12.40 0.38
CA ASN A 70 -10.95 12.73 -1.02
C ASN A 70 -10.24 14.04 -1.46
N THR A 71 -8.92 14.07 -1.39
CA THR A 71 -8.09 15.17 -1.90
C THR A 71 -7.76 14.97 -3.39
N PRO A 72 -7.47 16.04 -4.16
CA PRO A 72 -7.01 15.91 -5.55
C PRO A 72 -5.78 15.01 -5.69
N GLU A 73 -4.86 15.08 -4.72
CA GLU A 73 -3.65 14.25 -4.66
C GLU A 73 -4.00 12.76 -4.54
N ASN A 74 -4.88 12.39 -3.59
CA ASN A 74 -5.29 11.00 -3.42
C ASN A 74 -6.15 10.49 -4.58
N LEU A 75 -6.95 11.36 -5.21
CA LEU A 75 -7.72 11.02 -6.41
C LEU A 75 -6.80 10.68 -7.58
N ALA A 76 -5.67 11.38 -7.72
CA ALA A 76 -4.65 11.07 -8.74
C ALA A 76 -3.96 9.71 -8.50
N LEU A 77 -4.08 9.15 -7.30
CA LEU A 77 -3.55 7.83 -6.95
C LEU A 77 -4.56 6.70 -7.17
N VAL A 78 -5.81 6.97 -7.54
CA VAL A 78 -6.79 5.91 -7.83
C VAL A 78 -6.21 4.92 -8.84
N ASN A 79 -6.37 3.63 -8.54
CA ASN A 79 -5.78 2.52 -9.26
C ASN A 79 -4.26 2.62 -9.35
N HIS A 80 -3.57 3.03 -8.28
CA HIS A 80 -2.12 2.93 -8.18
C HIS A 80 -1.70 1.98 -7.06
N LEU A 81 -0.54 1.36 -7.24
CA LEU A 81 0.22 0.69 -6.21
C LEU A 81 1.11 1.73 -5.50
N VAL A 82 1.07 1.73 -4.18
CA VAL A 82 1.80 2.67 -3.32
C VAL A 82 2.54 1.92 -2.22
N VAL A 83 3.68 2.48 -1.80
CA VAL A 83 4.40 2.08 -0.58
C VAL A 83 3.91 2.93 0.58
N LEU A 84 3.49 2.25 1.64
CA LEU A 84 3.02 2.84 2.88
C LEU A 84 4.10 2.78 3.95
N ASP A 85 4.12 3.77 4.83
CA ASP A 85 4.95 3.81 6.02
C ASP A 85 4.09 3.78 7.28
N PHE A 86 4.35 2.79 8.12
CA PHE A 86 3.73 2.62 9.43
C PHE A 86 4.62 3.14 10.57
N SER A 87 5.80 3.70 10.26
CA SER A 87 6.72 4.25 11.27
C SER A 87 6.12 5.36 12.14
N THR A 88 5.04 5.99 11.66
CA THR A 88 4.32 7.04 12.40
C THR A 88 3.12 6.46 13.14
N ASN A 89 2.89 6.88 14.39
CA ASN A 89 1.68 6.56 15.18
C ASN A 89 0.41 7.26 14.65
N LYS A 90 0.34 7.51 13.34
CA LYS A 90 -0.80 8.15 12.69
C LYS A 90 -1.95 7.14 12.51
N PRO A 91 -3.21 7.60 12.51
CA PRO A 91 -4.36 6.73 12.26
C PRO A 91 -4.43 6.21 10.81
N ILE A 92 -3.78 6.91 9.87
CA ILE A 92 -3.64 6.53 8.47
C ILE A 92 -2.13 6.52 8.17
N PRO A 93 -1.58 5.43 7.57
CA PRO A 93 -0.17 5.37 7.22
C PRO A 93 0.18 6.40 6.14
N ASP A 94 1.41 6.91 6.19
CA ASP A 94 1.88 7.86 5.20
C ASP A 94 2.21 7.13 3.88
N ILE A 95 1.90 7.76 2.74
CA ILE A 95 2.31 7.26 1.43
C ILE A 95 3.73 7.78 1.17
N LYS A 96 4.71 6.88 1.19
CA LYS A 96 6.12 7.21 0.92
C LYS A 96 6.40 7.35 -0.57
N GLU A 97 5.88 6.41 -1.35
CA GLU A 97 6.21 6.31 -2.75
C GLU A 97 5.02 5.82 -3.57
N LYS A 98 4.88 6.44 -4.75
CA LYS A 98 3.99 5.97 -5.81
C LYS A 98 4.77 5.00 -6.69
N VAL A 99 4.43 3.72 -6.61
CA VAL A 99 5.15 2.68 -7.37
C VAL A 99 4.68 2.65 -8.82
N HIS A 100 3.37 2.50 -9.04
CA HIS A 100 2.85 2.34 -10.42
C HIS A 100 1.34 2.52 -10.55
N GLN A 101 0.85 2.80 -11.76
CA GLN A 101 -0.57 2.77 -12.08
C GLN A 101 -1.01 1.36 -12.47
N LEU A 102 -2.02 0.81 -11.80
CA LEU A 102 -2.66 -0.49 -12.09
C LEU A 102 -3.24 -0.59 -13.51
N GLY A 103 -3.20 0.50 -14.29
CA GLY A 103 -3.57 0.55 -15.69
C GLY A 103 -2.68 -0.28 -16.63
N ALA A 104 -1.54 -0.79 -16.16
CA ALA A 104 -0.79 -1.82 -16.87
C ALA A 104 -0.41 -2.96 -15.90
N LEU A 105 -1.24 -4.01 -15.87
CA LEU A 105 -0.98 -5.28 -15.16
C LEU A 105 0.33 -5.99 -15.57
N LYS A 106 1.18 -5.40 -16.42
CA LYS A 106 2.39 -6.05 -16.96
C LYS A 106 3.55 -6.09 -15.95
N ASP A 107 3.47 -5.33 -14.85
CA ASP A 107 4.59 -5.17 -13.91
C ASP A 107 4.41 -5.95 -12.59
N PHE A 108 3.71 -7.09 -12.61
CA PHE A 108 3.57 -7.97 -11.43
C PHE A 108 4.91 -8.35 -10.78
N TYR A 109 5.96 -8.48 -11.59
CA TYR A 109 7.31 -8.79 -11.12
C TYR A 109 7.82 -7.73 -10.14
N ARG A 110 7.50 -6.45 -10.36
CA ARG A 110 7.93 -5.35 -9.51
C ARG A 110 7.24 -5.38 -8.15
N ILE A 111 5.98 -5.82 -8.08
CA ILE A 111 5.29 -6.02 -6.80
C ILE A 111 6.06 -7.00 -5.91
N ALA A 112 6.52 -8.13 -6.47
CA ALA A 112 7.29 -9.09 -5.72
C ALA A 112 8.65 -8.52 -5.29
N VAL A 113 9.33 -7.81 -6.20
CA VAL A 113 10.61 -7.15 -5.90
C VAL A 113 10.48 -6.16 -4.75
N GLU A 114 9.50 -5.26 -4.79
CA GLU A 114 9.29 -4.25 -3.73
C GLU A 114 8.77 -4.89 -2.43
N GLN A 115 7.88 -5.89 -2.51
CA GLN A 115 7.30 -6.54 -1.33
C GLN A 115 8.33 -7.32 -0.51
N PHE A 116 9.29 -7.93 -1.19
CA PHE A 116 10.33 -8.75 -0.57
C PHE A 116 11.69 -8.02 -0.50
N GLU A 117 11.71 -6.71 -0.78
CA GLU A 117 12.90 -5.87 -0.77
C GLU A 117 14.07 -6.49 -1.56
N LEU A 118 13.75 -7.09 -2.72
CA LEU A 118 14.75 -7.80 -3.52
C LEU A 118 15.71 -6.79 -4.16
N PRO A 119 17.04 -6.99 -4.01
CA PRO A 119 18.02 -6.17 -4.71
C PRO A 119 17.87 -6.40 -6.21
N HIS A 120 17.43 -5.38 -6.92
CA HIS A 120 17.12 -5.45 -8.36
C HIS A 120 17.79 -4.35 -9.18
N GLN A 121 18.44 -3.39 -8.51
CA GLN A 121 19.22 -2.32 -9.13
C GLN A 121 20.67 -2.47 -8.71
N PHE A 122 21.56 -2.44 -9.70
CA PHE A 122 22.98 -2.35 -9.41
C PHE A 122 23.32 -0.94 -8.91
N ASN A 123 24.18 -0.87 -7.90
CA ASN A 123 24.68 0.41 -7.41
C ASN A 123 25.51 1.09 -8.52
N PRO A 124 25.31 2.39 -8.85
CA PRO A 124 26.04 3.07 -9.92
C PRO A 124 27.57 2.92 -9.92
N PRO A 125 28.29 2.87 -8.79
CA PRO A 125 29.72 2.58 -8.76
C PRO A 125 30.06 1.18 -9.28
N LEU A 126 29.22 0.18 -9.00
CA LEU A 126 29.43 -1.20 -9.46
C LEU A 126 29.20 -1.33 -10.97
N LEU A 127 28.28 -0.53 -11.54
CA LEU A 127 28.13 -0.43 -12.99
C LEU A 127 29.38 0.18 -13.63
N LYS A 128 29.93 1.26 -13.05
CA LYS A 128 31.18 1.87 -13.52
C LYS A 128 32.39 0.93 -13.42
N GLU A 129 32.45 0.11 -12.38
CA GLU A 129 33.50 -0.90 -12.24
C GLU A 129 33.37 -1.98 -13.31
N ALA A 130 32.15 -2.45 -13.60
CA ALA A 130 31.89 -3.41 -14.66
C ALA A 130 32.30 -2.88 -16.05
N GLU A 131 32.09 -1.60 -16.33
CA GLU A 131 32.53 -0.94 -17.57
C GLU A 131 34.07 -0.89 -17.72
N GLN A 132 34.80 -0.98 -16.61
CA GLN A 132 36.26 -0.93 -16.57
C GLN A 132 36.91 -2.31 -16.59
N LEU A 133 36.10 -3.38 -16.61
CA LEU A 133 36.63 -4.74 -16.68
C LEU A 133 37.40 -4.90 -17.99
N PRO A 134 38.67 -5.33 -17.93
CA PRO A 134 39.46 -5.54 -19.13
C PRO A 134 38.81 -6.64 -19.97
N ALA A 135 38.95 -6.52 -21.30
CA ALA A 135 38.65 -7.63 -22.18
C ALA A 135 39.41 -8.88 -21.72
N LEU A 136 38.78 -10.05 -21.87
CA LEU A 136 39.41 -11.32 -21.52
C LEU A 136 40.76 -11.43 -22.25
N ASP A 137 41.83 -11.62 -21.47
CA ASP A 137 43.15 -11.92 -22.03
C ASP A 137 43.15 -13.38 -22.50
N GLU A 138 42.77 -13.57 -23.77
CA GLU A 138 42.79 -14.85 -24.46
C GLU A 138 44.21 -15.45 -24.55
N LYS A 139 45.24 -14.65 -24.29
CA LYS A 139 46.66 -15.02 -24.39
C LYS A 139 47.38 -15.02 -23.04
N ALA A 140 46.62 -15.07 -21.94
CA ALA A 140 47.16 -15.19 -20.60
C ALA A 140 48.07 -16.44 -20.53
N ALA A 141 49.39 -16.23 -20.60
CA ALA A 141 50.41 -17.27 -20.76
C ALA A 141 50.43 -18.33 -19.64
N TYR A 142 49.71 -18.08 -18.54
CA TYR A 142 49.56 -18.98 -17.41
C TYR A 142 48.33 -19.92 -17.51
N ARG A 143 47.46 -19.73 -18.50
CA ARG A 143 46.24 -20.54 -18.66
C ARG A 143 46.50 -21.70 -19.60
N LYS A 144 46.02 -22.88 -19.22
CA LYS A 144 46.04 -24.04 -20.11
C LYS A 144 44.99 -23.85 -21.20
N ASP A 145 45.42 -23.97 -22.44
CA ASP A 145 44.55 -23.87 -23.61
C ASP A 145 43.68 -25.13 -23.73
N TYR A 146 42.36 -24.93 -23.68
CA TYR A 146 41.36 -25.96 -23.89
C TYR A 146 40.42 -25.64 -25.06
N THR A 147 40.78 -24.69 -25.92
CA THR A 147 39.96 -24.27 -27.07
C THR A 147 39.73 -25.39 -28.09
N ALA A 148 40.61 -26.38 -28.13
CA ALA A 148 40.46 -27.58 -28.96
C ALA A 148 39.48 -28.63 -28.40
N LEU A 149 39.02 -28.49 -27.14
CA LEU A 149 38.03 -29.39 -26.56
C LEU A 149 36.62 -28.97 -26.99
N PRO A 150 35.74 -29.92 -27.33
CA PRO A 150 34.37 -29.63 -27.75
C PRO A 150 33.48 -29.32 -26.54
N PHE A 151 33.73 -28.20 -25.87
CA PHE A 151 32.81 -27.72 -24.85
C PHE A 151 31.49 -27.29 -25.49
N VAL A 152 30.40 -27.74 -24.90
CA VAL A 152 29.04 -27.33 -25.25
C VAL A 152 28.36 -26.83 -23.99
N THR A 153 27.51 -25.82 -24.11
CA THR A 153 26.58 -25.42 -23.06
C THR A 153 25.17 -25.87 -23.45
N ILE A 154 24.38 -26.25 -22.46
CA ILE A 154 22.97 -26.62 -22.63
C ILE A 154 22.20 -25.72 -21.66
N ASP A 155 21.73 -24.60 -22.19
CA ASP A 155 21.03 -23.56 -21.43
C ASP A 155 19.56 -23.48 -21.87
N GLY A 156 18.73 -22.85 -21.05
CA GLY A 156 17.37 -22.48 -21.47
C GLY A 156 17.39 -21.41 -22.56
N GLU A 157 16.32 -21.34 -23.35
CA GLU A 157 16.09 -20.23 -24.28
C GLU A 157 15.99 -18.88 -23.55
#